data_AF-A0A330L4Q8-F1
#
_entry.id   AF-A0A330L4Q8-F1
#
_cell.length_a   1.000
_cell.length_b   1.000
_cell.length_c   1.000
_cell.angle_alpha   90.00
_cell.angle_beta   90.00
_cell.angle_gamma   90.00
#
_symmetry.space_group_name_H-M   'P 1'
#
loop_
_entity.id
_entity.type
_entity.pdbx_description
1 polymer ?
#
loop_
_entity_poly.entity_id
_entity_poly.type
_entity_poly.pdbx_seq_one_letter_code
_entity_poly.pdbx_strand_id
1 'polypeptide(L)'
;MSNASMFPTSAPVAPGIYIDEIDPGAPDMPAVTRELVRASLEQICERELAGVVYEENTSETRAQLTATLRGHLVMRWAKDQLKGRSAQEAFFLRCDHPTTMQTDLDNGFLICEVGMAPVSPSEFVVFRMLIRFAPR
;
A
#
# COMPACT_ATOMS: atom_id res chain seq x y z
N MET A 1 -4.57 -24.92 0.19
CA MET A 1 -3.59 -24.40 1.15
C MET A 1 -3.98 -22.95 1.41
N SER A 2 -4.68 -22.70 2.52
CA SER A 2 -5.29 -21.41 2.82
C SER A 2 -4.22 -20.38 3.16
N ASN A 3 -4.10 -19.34 2.33
CA ASN A 3 -3.32 -18.16 2.67
C ASN A 3 -4.23 -17.27 3.51
N ALA A 4 -4.30 -17.55 4.82
CA ALA A 4 -5.03 -16.71 5.75
C ALA A 4 -4.28 -15.37 5.84
N SER A 5 -4.91 -14.33 5.31
CA SER A 5 -4.50 -12.94 5.48
C SER A 5 -4.32 -12.66 6.97
N MET A 6 -3.06 -12.66 7.42
CA MET A 6 -2.70 -12.50 8.83
C MET A 6 -2.83 -11.02 9.19
N PHE A 7 -4.07 -10.57 9.39
CA PHE A 7 -4.32 -9.45 10.27
C PHE A 7 -4.19 -9.93 11.71
N PRO A 8 -3.74 -9.09 12.67
CA PRO A 8 -3.88 -9.40 14.08
C PRO A 8 -5.36 -9.72 14.38
N THR A 9 -5.62 -10.62 15.33
CA THR A 9 -6.94 -11.19 15.68
C THR A 9 -8.07 -10.16 15.91
N SER A 10 -7.75 -8.88 15.98
CA SER A 10 -8.70 -7.77 15.83
C SER A 10 -8.22 -6.83 14.72
N ALA A 11 -9.00 -6.71 13.65
CA ALA A 11 -8.82 -5.62 12.68
C ALA A 11 -8.84 -4.27 13.40
N PRO A 12 -8.05 -3.28 12.96
CA PRO A 12 -8.02 -1.97 13.60
C PRO A 12 -9.41 -1.33 13.66
N VAL A 13 -9.78 -0.88 14.86
CA VAL A 13 -11.10 -0.30 15.14
C VAL A 13 -11.14 1.18 14.75
N ALA A 14 -10.00 1.88 14.86
CA ALA A 14 -9.92 3.31 14.58
C ALA A 14 -9.76 3.58 13.05
N PRO A 15 -10.31 4.69 12.54
CA PRO A 15 -10.05 5.12 11.18
C PRO A 15 -8.57 5.43 10.98
N GLY A 16 -8.01 5.03 9.85
CA GLY A 16 -6.59 5.20 9.58
C GLY A 16 -6.05 4.28 8.50
N ILE A 17 -4.74 4.41 8.24
CA ILE A 17 -3.99 3.60 7.28
C ILE A 17 -2.96 2.81 8.06
N TYR A 18 -3.01 1.48 7.94
CA TYR A 18 -2.15 0.54 8.63
C TYR A 18 -1.31 -0.20 7.59
N ILE A 19 0.01 -0.29 7.81
CA ILE A 19 0.96 -0.79 6.81
C ILE A 19 1.73 -1.97 7.36
N ASP A 20 1.47 -3.15 6.83
CA ASP A 20 2.18 -4.39 7.15
C ASP A 20 3.16 -4.75 6.02
N GLU A 21 4.37 -5.17 6.35
CA GLU A 21 5.26 -5.79 5.37
C GLU A 21 4.80 -7.23 5.16
N ILE A 22 4.53 -7.61 3.91
CA ILE A 22 4.07 -8.96 3.57
C ILE A 22 5.09 -9.75 2.74
N ASP A 23 6.06 -9.06 2.13
CA ASP A 23 7.22 -9.66 1.47
C ASP A 23 8.46 -8.75 1.65
N PRO A 24 9.53 -9.23 2.31
CA PRO A 24 10.76 -8.45 2.47
C PRO A 24 11.57 -8.30 1.18
N GLY A 25 11.20 -8.98 0.09
CA GLY A 25 11.95 -9.04 -1.15
C GLY A 25 13.13 -10.00 -1.07
N ALA A 26 14.29 -9.57 -1.58
CA ALA A 26 15.48 -10.41 -1.65
C ALA A 26 15.88 -11.03 -0.30
N PRO A 27 16.39 -12.27 -0.26
CA PRO A 27 16.81 -12.93 0.98
C PRO A 27 17.85 -12.14 1.80
N ASP A 28 18.67 -11.34 1.13
CA ASP A 28 19.72 -10.49 1.71
C ASP A 28 19.35 -8.99 1.73
N MET A 29 18.06 -8.64 1.51
CA MET A 29 17.58 -7.28 1.55
C MET A 29 17.94 -6.61 2.91
N PRO A 30 18.75 -5.54 2.91
CA PRO A 30 19.10 -4.86 4.15
C PRO A 30 17.85 -4.33 4.85
N ALA A 31 17.77 -4.49 6.17
CA ALA A 31 16.65 -3.96 6.95
C ALA A 31 16.47 -2.46 6.72
N VAL A 32 17.57 -1.70 6.67
CA VAL A 32 17.53 -0.27 6.35
C VAL A 32 16.88 0.04 5.01
N THR A 33 17.08 -0.80 3.99
CA THR A 33 16.43 -0.63 2.68
C THR A 33 14.92 -0.80 2.82
N ARG A 34 14.47 -1.85 3.52
CA ARG A 34 13.04 -2.10 3.78
C ARG A 34 12.41 -0.95 4.58
N GLU A 35 13.09 -0.46 5.61
CA GLU A 35 12.64 0.68 6.41
C GLU A 35 12.55 1.98 5.60
N LEU A 36 13.49 2.23 4.68
CA LEU A 36 13.42 3.40 3.79
C LEU A 36 12.24 3.31 2.80
N VAL A 37 11.97 2.12 2.27
CA VAL A 37 10.81 1.91 1.39
C VAL A 37 9.50 2.08 2.18
N ARG A 38 9.41 1.51 3.38
CA ARG A 38 8.29 1.71 4.31
C ARG A 38 8.07 3.19 4.62
N ALA A 39 9.11 3.88 5.07
CA ALA A 39 9.03 5.30 5.41
C ALA A 39 8.60 6.15 4.21
N SER A 40 9.05 5.80 3.00
CA SER A 40 8.61 6.44 1.77
C SER A 40 7.11 6.25 1.52
N LEU A 41 6.56 5.05 1.80
CA LEU A 41 5.13 4.77 1.66
C LEU A 41 4.30 5.46 2.75
N GLU A 42 4.75 5.39 4.01
CA GLU A 42 4.15 6.08 5.16
C GLU A 42 4.05 7.59 4.90
N GLN A 43 5.12 8.20 4.37
CA GLN A 43 5.13 9.61 4.01
C GLN A 43 4.04 9.97 2.97
N ILE A 44 3.73 9.09 2.01
CA ILE A 44 2.62 9.33 1.05
C ILE A 44 1.29 9.31 1.82
N CYS A 45 1.11 8.32 2.68
CA CYS A 45 -0.12 8.12 3.44
C CYS A 45 -0.42 9.31 4.36
N GLU A 46 0.58 9.77 5.10
CA GLU A 46 0.46 10.90 6.02
C GLU A 46 0.17 12.22 5.32
N ARG A 47 0.80 12.47 4.17
CA ARG A 47 0.70 13.77 3.48
C ARG A 47 -0.53 13.90 2.61
N GLU A 48 -0.92 12.81 1.95
CA GLU A 48 -1.89 12.87 0.86
C GLU A 48 -3.19 12.10 1.18
N LEU A 49 -3.12 11.05 1.99
CA LEU A 49 -4.24 10.12 2.20
C LEU A 49 -4.88 10.22 3.58
N ALA A 50 -4.26 10.92 4.54
CA ALA A 50 -4.73 11.03 5.91
C ALA A 50 -6.14 11.64 6.04
N GLY A 51 -6.52 12.58 5.17
CA GLY A 51 -7.87 13.15 5.15
C GLY A 51 -8.92 12.22 4.53
N VAL A 52 -8.50 11.40 3.56
CA VAL A 52 -9.38 10.55 2.75
C VAL A 52 -10.11 9.49 3.59
N VAL A 53 -9.49 9.04 4.69
CA VAL A 53 -10.10 8.03 5.59
C VAL A 53 -11.38 8.52 6.29
N TYR A 54 -11.64 9.83 6.27
CA TYR A 54 -12.86 10.43 6.83
C TYR A 54 -13.95 10.69 5.77
N GLU A 55 -13.68 10.41 4.49
CA GLU A 55 -14.66 10.48 3.42
C GLU A 55 -15.57 9.23 3.35
N GLU A 56 -16.57 9.24 2.47
CA GLU A 56 -17.33 8.02 2.17
C GLU A 56 -16.45 6.98 1.47
N ASN A 57 -16.59 5.71 1.86
CA ASN A 57 -15.99 4.61 1.11
C ASN A 57 -16.77 4.34 -0.19
N THR A 58 -16.68 5.26 -1.15
CA THR A 58 -17.27 5.12 -2.50
C THR A 58 -16.26 4.61 -3.50
N SER A 59 -16.71 4.09 -4.64
CA SER A 59 -15.82 3.71 -5.74
C SER A 59 -14.98 4.89 -6.23
N GLU A 60 -15.52 6.10 -6.20
CA GLU A 60 -14.83 7.33 -6.59
C GLU A 60 -13.69 7.66 -5.62
N THR A 61 -13.95 7.69 -4.31
CA THR A 61 -12.92 7.92 -3.28
C THR A 61 -11.82 6.87 -3.34
N ARG A 62 -12.16 5.59 -3.55
CA ARG A 62 -11.17 4.51 -3.72
C ARG A 62 -10.33 4.68 -4.99
N ALA A 63 -10.95 5.07 -6.11
CA ALA A 63 -10.24 5.35 -7.35
C ALA A 63 -9.29 6.54 -7.20
N GLN A 64 -9.75 7.61 -6.54
CA GLN A 64 -8.93 8.79 -6.24
C GLN A 64 -7.73 8.43 -5.36
N LEU A 65 -7.94 7.68 -4.27
CA LEU A 65 -6.86 7.21 -3.41
C LEU A 65 -5.81 6.42 -4.20
N THR A 66 -6.26 5.47 -5.03
CA THR A 66 -5.38 4.64 -5.84
C THR A 66 -4.62 5.47 -6.88
N ALA A 67 -5.28 6.46 -7.50
CA ALA A 67 -4.67 7.36 -8.46
C ALA A 67 -3.61 8.27 -7.82
N THR A 68 -3.90 8.82 -6.64
CA THR A 68 -2.94 9.63 -5.85
C THR A 68 -1.70 8.79 -5.51
N LEU A 69 -1.89 7.61 -4.92
CA LEU A 69 -0.78 6.72 -4.57
C LEU A 69 0.07 6.36 -5.81
N ARG A 70 -0.58 6.01 -6.93
CA ARG A 70 0.10 5.72 -8.19
C ARG A 70 0.91 6.91 -8.69
N GLY A 71 0.34 8.11 -8.69
CA GLY A 71 1.02 9.33 -9.12
C GLY A 71 2.30 9.59 -8.34
N HIS A 72 2.27 9.43 -7.01
CA HIS A 72 3.45 9.59 -6.16
C HIS A 72 4.54 8.54 -6.42
N LEU A 73 4.17 7.30 -6.73
CA LEU A 73 5.13 6.25 -7.08
C LEU A 73 5.75 6.50 -8.46
N VAL A 74 4.97 6.96 -9.44
CA VAL A 74 5.49 7.41 -10.74
C VAL A 74 6.50 8.53 -10.56
N MET A 75 6.20 9.53 -9.73
CA MET A 75 7.11 10.65 -9.48
C MET A 75 8.41 10.22 -8.80
N ARG A 76 8.37 9.22 -7.93
CA ARG A 76 9.58 8.65 -7.29
C ARG A 76 10.43 7.87 -8.28
N TRP A 77 9.78 7.03 -9.11
CA TRP A 77 10.46 6.31 -10.19
C TRP A 77 11.13 7.27 -11.17
N ALA A 78 10.43 8.34 -11.60
CA ALA A 78 10.98 9.36 -12.49
C ALA A 78 12.17 10.15 -11.89
N LYS A 79 12.40 10.03 -10.58
CA LYS A 79 13.53 10.64 -9.85
C LYS A 79 14.59 9.60 -9.45
N ASP A 80 14.59 8.44 -10.10
CA ASP A 80 15.52 7.32 -9.84
C ASP A 80 15.51 6.82 -8.39
N GLN A 81 14.41 7.01 -7.65
CA GLN A 81 14.26 6.50 -6.28
C GLN A 81 13.74 5.05 -6.24
N LEU A 82 13.23 4.56 -7.37
CA LEU A 82 12.80 3.18 -7.57
C LEU A 82 13.50 2.61 -8.81
N LYS A 83 13.90 1.34 -8.76
CA LYS A 83 14.59 0.71 -9.89
C LYS A 83 13.60 0.21 -10.94
N GLY A 84 13.83 0.53 -12.21
CA GLY A 84 13.11 -0.10 -13.33
C GLY A 84 13.21 0.73 -14.60
N ARG A 85 13.17 0.10 -15.78
CA ARG A 85 13.13 0.80 -17.07
C ARG A 85 11.72 1.29 -17.42
N SER A 86 10.71 0.78 -16.71
CA SER A 86 9.31 1.19 -16.80
C SER A 86 8.72 1.28 -15.40
N ALA A 87 7.60 2.00 -15.25
CA ALA A 87 6.88 2.08 -13.99
C ALA A 87 6.48 0.69 -13.46
N GLN A 88 6.11 -0.24 -14.35
CA GLN A 88 5.73 -1.61 -13.98
C GLN A 88 6.91 -2.46 -13.48
N GLU A 89 8.14 -2.15 -13.90
CA GLU A 89 9.35 -2.76 -13.34
C GLU A 89 9.71 -2.14 -11.97
N ALA A 90 9.22 -0.91 -11.67
CA ALA A 90 9.59 -0.15 -10.48
C ALA A 90 8.60 -0.24 -9.32
N PHE A 91 7.31 -0.40 -9.61
CA PHE A 91 6.27 -0.61 -8.59
C PHE A 91 5.03 -1.29 -9.17
N PHE A 92 4.20 -1.83 -8.29
CA PHE A 92 2.82 -2.20 -8.61
C PHE A 92 1.85 -1.77 -7.51
N LEU A 93 0.57 -1.66 -7.88
CA LEU A 93 -0.54 -1.40 -6.96
C LEU A 93 -1.70 -2.33 -7.28
N ARG A 94 -2.23 -3.00 -6.25
CA ARG A 94 -3.46 -3.80 -6.32
C ARG A 94 -4.39 -3.34 -5.20
N CYS A 95 -5.49 -2.69 -5.55
CA CYS A 95 -6.45 -2.09 -4.59
C CYS A 95 -7.90 -2.53 -4.89
N ASP A 96 -8.04 -3.62 -5.62
CA ASP A 96 -9.28 -4.15 -6.18
C ASP A 96 -9.40 -5.64 -5.87
N HIS A 97 -10.42 -6.30 -6.40
CA HIS A 97 -10.56 -7.74 -6.27
C HIS A 97 -9.41 -8.45 -7.01
N PRO A 98 -8.77 -9.48 -6.42
CA PRO A 98 -9.15 -10.21 -5.21
C PRO A 98 -8.56 -9.67 -3.89
N THR A 99 -7.79 -8.59 -3.93
CA THR A 99 -7.14 -8.02 -2.73
C THR A 99 -8.14 -7.47 -1.73
N THR A 100 -9.22 -6.83 -2.21
CA THR A 100 -10.35 -6.37 -1.39
C THR A 100 -11.61 -7.16 -1.74
N MET A 101 -12.23 -7.83 -0.77
CA MET A 101 -13.50 -8.53 -0.93
C MET A 101 -14.70 -7.61 -0.62
N GLN A 102 -15.90 -8.00 -1.07
CA GLN A 102 -17.11 -7.24 -0.76
C GLN A 102 -17.35 -7.13 0.75
N THR A 103 -17.08 -8.21 1.50
CA THR A 103 -17.17 -8.20 2.97
C THR A 103 -16.21 -7.20 3.62
N ASP A 104 -15.05 -6.93 3.01
CA ASP A 104 -14.12 -5.93 3.51
C ASP A 104 -14.68 -4.51 3.28
N LEU A 105 -15.23 -4.27 2.08
CA LEU A 105 -15.89 -3.01 1.74
C LEU A 105 -17.08 -2.71 2.66
N ASP A 106 -17.91 -3.72 2.92
CA ASP A 106 -19.08 -3.62 3.79
C ASP A 106 -18.69 -3.31 5.24
N ASN A 107 -17.53 -3.81 5.68
CA ASN A 107 -16.94 -3.48 6.97
C ASN A 107 -16.19 -2.13 6.96
N GLY A 108 -16.17 -1.42 5.83
CA GLY A 108 -15.54 -0.11 5.65
C GLY A 108 -14.01 -0.17 5.57
N PHE A 109 -13.48 -1.26 5.01
CA PHE A 109 -12.06 -1.42 4.69
C PHE A 109 -11.82 -1.28 3.17
N LEU A 110 -10.63 -0.78 2.83
CA LEU A 110 -10.00 -0.97 1.54
C LEU A 110 -8.62 -1.57 1.77
N ILE A 111 -8.28 -2.63 1.04
CA ILE A 111 -6.99 -3.30 1.13
C ILE A 111 -6.22 -3.03 -0.16
N CYS A 112 -5.02 -2.49 -0.01
CA CYS A 112 -4.10 -2.22 -1.11
C CYS A 112 -2.79 -2.97 -0.90
N GLU A 113 -2.32 -3.73 -1.89
CA GLU A 113 -0.95 -4.25 -1.94
C GLU A 113 -0.08 -3.37 -2.82
N VAL A 114 1.07 -2.98 -2.28
CA VAL A 114 2.02 -2.08 -2.91
C VAL A 114 3.38 -2.77 -2.95
N GLY A 115 3.85 -3.09 -4.15
CA GLY A 115 5.24 -3.52 -4.34
C GLY A 115 6.09 -2.34 -4.80
N MET A 116 7.25 -2.15 -4.18
CA MET A 116 8.21 -1.09 -4.53
C MET A 116 9.60 -1.70 -4.69
N ALA A 117 10.24 -1.49 -5.84
CA ALA A 117 11.58 -1.98 -6.11
C ALA A 117 12.60 -0.90 -5.70
N PRO A 118 13.35 -1.07 -4.61
CA PRO A 118 14.37 -0.12 -4.23
C PRO A 118 15.53 -0.15 -5.22
N VAL A 119 16.38 0.87 -5.16
CA VAL A 119 17.53 0.99 -6.07
C VAL A 119 18.50 -0.19 -5.92
N SER A 120 18.65 -0.74 -4.70
CA SER A 120 19.46 -1.93 -4.44
C SER A 120 19.10 -2.61 -3.11
N PRO A 121 19.03 -3.95 -3.07
CA PRO A 121 18.85 -4.86 -4.21
C PRO A 121 17.46 -4.67 -4.87
N SER A 122 17.36 -4.90 -6.18
CA SER A 122 16.21 -4.44 -6.99
C SER A 122 15.02 -5.39 -7.04
N GLU A 123 14.70 -6.03 -5.93
CA GLU A 123 13.51 -6.88 -5.79
C GLU A 123 12.40 -6.13 -5.06
N PHE A 124 11.14 -6.46 -5.36
CA PHE A 124 10.01 -5.80 -4.71
C PHE A 124 10.00 -6.10 -3.21
N VAL A 125 10.04 -5.05 -2.40
CA VAL A 125 9.50 -5.11 -1.05
C VAL A 125 8.00 -4.85 -1.17
N VAL A 126 7.18 -5.74 -0.59
CA VAL A 126 5.72 -5.66 -0.72
C VAL A 126 5.09 -5.34 0.63
N PHE A 127 4.26 -4.31 0.62
CA PHE A 127 3.48 -3.88 1.76
C PHE A 127 1.99 -4.09 1.49
N ARG A 128 1.25 -4.44 2.54
CA ARG A 128 -0.21 -4.38 2.58
C ARG A 128 -0.63 -3.15 3.36
N MET A 129 -1.36 -2.26 2.70
CA MET A 129 -2.05 -1.15 3.32
C MET A 129 -3.49 -1.55 3.60
N LEU A 130 -3.89 -1.53 4.87
CA LEU A 130 -5.27 -1.60 5.30
C LEU A 130 -5.76 -0.18 5.60
N ILE A 131 -6.75 0.27 4.83
CA ILE A 131 -7.35 1.59 4.98
C ILE A 131 -8.71 1.40 5.63
N ARG A 132 -8.85 1.89 6.85
CA ARG A 132 -10.10 1.89 7.62
C ARG A 132 -10.78 3.24 7.47
N PHE A 133 -11.90 3.27 6.77
CA PHE A 133 -12.74 4.46 6.68
C PHE A 133 -13.51 4.66 7.98
N ALA A 134 -13.80 5.92 8.33
CA ALA A 134 -14.64 6.24 9.46
C ALA A 134 -16.06 5.68 9.28
N PRO A 135 -16.64 5.03 10.32
CA PRO A 135 -18.04 4.66 10.28
C PRO A 135 -18.89 5.92 10.17
N ARG A 136 -19.95 5.83 9.37
CA ARG A 136 -20.96 6.87 9.16
C ARG A 136 -22.09 6.71 10.16
#